data_AF-A0A8C6AEI7-F1
#
_entry.id   AF-A0A8C6AEI7-F1
#
_cell.length_a   1.000
_cell.length_b   1.000
_cell.length_c   1.000
_cell.angle_alpha   90.00
_cell.angle_beta   90.00
_cell.angle_gamma   90.00
#
_symmetry.space_group_name_H-M   'P 1'
#
loop_
_entity.id
_entity.type
_entity.pdbx_description
1 polymer ?
#
loop_
_entity_poly.entity_id
_entity_poly.type
_entity_poly.pdbx_seq_one_letter_code
_entity_poly.pdbx_strand_id
1 'polypeptide(L)'
;MQKSGHCLLVLRAKEARRRGGRICNRACEHVHHGMDQARHGLGVDSGEAPAPPKAEAKAKALKAKKAVLKGVHSHKKKKIRTSPTFRRPKTLRLRKQPKYPRKSAPRRNKLDHYAIIKFPLTTESAMKKIEDNNTLVFIVDVKANKHQIKQAVKKLYDTDVAKVNTLIRPDGEKKAYVRLAPDYDALDVANKIGII
;
A
#
# COMPACT_ATOMS: atom_id res chain seq x y z
N MET A 1 0.62 3.85 26.80
CA MET A 1 1.35 2.94 25.89
C MET A 1 0.73 2.98 24.48
N GLN A 2 0.88 4.07 23.72
CA GLN A 2 1.90 4.27 22.66
C GLN A 2 1.92 3.26 21.47
N LYS A 3 0.83 2.54 21.15
CA LYS A 3 0.77 1.63 19.97
C LYS A 3 -0.19 2.06 18.84
N SER A 4 -0.69 3.29 18.81
CA SER A 4 -1.63 3.74 17.75
C SER A 4 -1.02 4.71 16.71
N GLY A 5 0.10 5.38 17.00
CA GLY A 5 0.70 6.35 16.08
C GLY A 5 1.61 5.75 14.99
N HIS A 6 2.25 4.61 15.27
CA HIS A 6 3.23 4.01 14.34
C HIS A 6 2.56 3.39 13.10
N CYS A 7 1.35 2.83 13.25
CA CYS A 7 0.64 2.18 12.16
C CYS A 7 0.09 3.17 11.12
N LEU A 8 -0.37 4.36 11.56
CA LEU A 8 -0.88 5.40 10.67
C LEU A 8 0.24 6.08 9.86
N LEU A 9 1.45 6.18 10.42
CA LEU A 9 2.63 6.69 9.73
C LEU A 9 3.14 5.73 8.65
N VAL A 10 3.10 4.42 8.89
CA VAL A 10 3.52 3.40 7.92
C VAL A 10 2.57 3.33 6.71
N LEU A 11 1.27 3.56 6.93
CA LEU A 11 0.27 3.63 5.85
C LEU A 11 0.39 4.92 5.02
N ARG A 12 0.66 6.08 5.64
CA ARG A 12 0.98 7.33 4.91
C ARG A 12 2.32 7.26 4.16
N ALA A 13 3.33 6.56 4.70
CA ALA A 13 4.64 6.40 4.05
C ALA A 13 4.60 5.47 2.82
N LYS A 14 3.72 4.46 2.80
CA LYS A 14 3.50 3.58 1.63
C LYS A 14 2.73 4.28 0.50
N GLU A 15 1.89 5.26 0.82
CA GLU A 15 1.13 6.02 -0.17
C GLU A 15 1.93 7.17 -0.82
N ALA A 16 2.91 7.73 -0.10
CA ALA A 16 3.87 8.69 -0.64
C ALA A 16 4.90 8.04 -1.60
N ARG A 17 5.26 6.76 -1.43
CA ARG A 17 6.18 6.05 -2.35
C ARG A 17 5.59 5.70 -3.73
N ARG A 18 4.28 5.86 -3.95
CA ARG A 18 3.63 5.63 -5.26
C ARG A 18 3.44 6.89 -6.11
N ARG A 19 3.72 8.07 -5.58
CA ARG A 19 3.70 9.32 -6.34
C ARG A 19 5.14 9.79 -6.48
N GLY A 20 5.73 9.54 -7.65
CA GLY A 20 7.07 10.00 -8.02
C GLY A 20 7.14 11.54 -8.10
N GLY A 21 7.17 12.18 -6.94
CA GLY A 21 7.56 13.58 -6.76
C GLY A 21 9.00 13.62 -6.28
N ARG A 22 9.84 14.34 -7.01
CA ARG A 22 11.17 14.75 -6.54
C ARG A 22 11.01 15.43 -5.19
N ILE A 23 11.54 14.83 -4.14
CA ILE A 23 11.86 15.56 -2.92
C ILE A 23 13.14 16.33 -3.26
N CYS A 24 12.96 17.62 -3.56
CA CYS A 24 14.05 18.58 -3.59
C CYS A 24 14.51 18.77 -2.15
N ASN A 25 15.55 18.05 -1.73
CA ASN A 25 16.22 18.35 -0.46
C ASN A 25 17.14 19.56 -0.66
N ARG A 26 16.54 20.75 -0.52
CA ARG A 26 17.21 22.02 -0.22
C ARG A 26 16.77 22.50 1.17
N ALA A 27 16.87 21.61 2.17
CA ALA A 27 16.64 21.94 3.57
C ALA A 27 17.31 20.88 4.45
N CYS A 28 18.59 21.10 4.74
CA CYS A 28 19.23 20.62 5.96
C CYS A 28 20.39 21.59 6.23
N GLU A 29 20.03 22.79 6.68
CA GLU A 29 20.95 23.66 7.41
C GLU A 29 21.09 23.13 8.84
N HIS A 30 22.33 23.17 9.33
CA HIS A 30 22.73 23.48 10.70
C HIS A 30 21.95 22.82 11.86
N VAL A 31 22.58 21.86 12.53
CA VAL A 31 23.05 21.97 13.94
C VAL A 31 24.03 20.82 14.18
N HIS A 32 25.31 21.14 14.41
CA HIS A 32 26.11 20.64 15.54
C HIS A 32 27.40 21.46 15.59
N HIS A 33 27.38 22.46 16.47
CA HIS A 33 28.56 23.19 16.91
C HIS A 33 29.42 22.29 17.79
N GLY A 34 30.74 22.34 17.53
CA GLY A 34 31.75 22.52 18.56
C GLY A 34 32.25 21.28 19.29
N MET A 35 33.51 20.93 19.01
CA MET A 35 34.61 20.82 20.00
C MET A 35 35.74 20.02 19.36
N ASP A 36 36.83 20.70 18.99
CA ASP A 36 38.15 20.28 19.50
C ASP A 36 39.17 21.40 19.28
N GLN A 37 39.86 21.70 20.37
CA GLN A 37 40.78 22.82 20.53
C GLN A 37 42.16 22.51 19.93
N ALA A 38 42.74 23.55 19.35
CA ALA A 38 44.14 23.95 19.42
C ALA A 38 45.24 22.86 19.49
N ARG A 39 46.09 22.84 18.46
CA ARG A 39 47.55 22.91 18.66
C ARG A 39 48.16 23.87 17.66
N HIS A 40 48.73 24.95 18.19
CA HIS A 40 49.71 25.77 17.49
C HIS A 40 50.90 24.91 17.10
N GLY A 41 51.33 25.07 15.85
CA GLY A 41 52.62 24.62 15.34
C GLY A 41 53.02 25.56 14.22
N LEU A 42 53.63 26.68 14.58
CA LEU A 42 54.45 27.48 13.67
C LEU A 42 55.60 26.57 13.22
N GLY A 43 55.62 26.26 11.93
CA GLY A 43 56.56 25.34 11.33
C GLY A 43 56.92 25.80 9.92
N VAL A 44 57.72 26.86 9.89
CA VAL A 44 58.76 27.16 8.88
C VAL A 44 58.32 27.08 7.41
N ASP A 45 58.13 28.25 6.81
CA ASP A 45 58.35 28.48 5.38
C ASP A 45 59.77 28.02 5.00
N SER A 46 59.94 26.74 4.69
CA SER A 46 61.08 26.27 3.92
C SER A 46 60.83 26.70 2.48
N GLY A 47 61.47 27.78 2.08
CA GLY A 47 61.50 28.26 0.71
C GLY A 47 61.87 27.12 -0.24
N GLU A 48 60.89 26.62 -0.96
CA GLU A 48 61.13 25.88 -2.17
C GLU A 48 61.46 26.92 -3.23
N ALA A 49 62.73 26.94 -3.65
CA ALA A 49 63.22 27.84 -4.68
C ALA A 49 62.25 27.79 -5.89
N PRO A 50 61.88 28.94 -6.49
CA PRO A 50 61.03 28.93 -7.67
C PRO A 50 61.72 28.04 -8.71
N ALA A 51 61.04 26.96 -9.12
CA ALA A 51 61.53 26.12 -10.19
C ALA A 51 61.94 27.05 -11.34
N PRO A 52 63.08 26.81 -12.01
CA PRO A 52 63.63 27.77 -12.97
C PRO A 52 62.52 28.18 -13.93
N PRO A 53 62.38 29.46 -14.33
CA PRO A 53 61.21 29.95 -15.07
C PRO A 53 60.91 29.13 -16.33
N LYS A 54 61.95 28.46 -16.87
CA LYS A 54 61.86 27.47 -17.95
C LYS A 54 61.08 26.19 -17.58
N ALA A 55 61.18 25.67 -16.37
CA ALA A 55 60.44 24.50 -15.87
C ALA A 55 58.95 24.80 -15.65
N GLU A 56 58.62 25.96 -15.07
CA GLU A 56 57.23 26.39 -14.93
C GLU A 56 56.58 26.69 -16.29
N ALA A 57 57.31 27.34 -17.21
CA ALA A 57 56.84 27.59 -18.57
C ALA A 57 56.62 26.28 -19.34
N LYS A 58 57.52 25.30 -19.19
CA LYS A 58 57.35 23.96 -19.75
C LYS A 58 56.13 23.24 -19.17
N ALA A 59 55.91 23.31 -17.85
CA ALA A 59 54.73 22.72 -17.21
C ALA A 59 53.42 23.38 -17.68
N LYS A 60 53.39 24.71 -17.80
CA LYS A 60 52.25 25.49 -18.33
C LYS A 60 51.98 25.15 -19.80
N ALA A 61 53.02 25.04 -20.63
CA ALA A 61 52.91 24.64 -22.03
C ALA A 61 52.42 23.19 -22.20
N LEU A 62 52.91 22.25 -21.39
CA LEU A 62 52.45 20.86 -21.39
C LEU A 62 50.99 20.74 -20.92
N LYS A 63 50.57 21.56 -19.94
CA LYS A 63 49.18 21.63 -19.48
C LYS A 63 48.26 22.21 -20.55
N ALA A 64 48.68 23.28 -21.24
CA ALA A 64 47.97 23.85 -22.38
C ALA A 64 47.84 22.86 -23.53
N LYS A 65 48.93 22.16 -23.90
CA LYS A 65 48.92 21.11 -24.93
C LYS A 65 47.94 19.97 -24.59
N LYS A 66 47.91 19.51 -23.33
CA LYS A 66 46.95 18.49 -22.86
C LYS A 66 45.50 18.98 -22.89
N ALA A 67 45.26 20.25 -22.58
CA ALA A 67 43.94 20.86 -22.64
C ALA A 67 43.43 21.02 -24.08
N VAL A 68 44.30 21.43 -25.00
CA VAL A 68 44.00 21.54 -26.44
C VAL A 68 43.69 20.16 -27.04
N LEU A 69 44.47 19.13 -26.71
CA LEU A 69 44.24 17.76 -27.19
C LEU A 69 42.95 17.13 -26.65
N LYS A 70 42.57 17.40 -25.39
CA LYS A 70 41.28 16.93 -24.85
C LYS A 70 40.07 17.62 -25.50
N GLY A 71 40.25 18.87 -25.94
CA GLY A 71 39.20 19.68 -26.57
C GLY A 71 38.02 20.00 -25.63
N VAL A 72 37.22 21.00 -25.99
CA VAL A 72 36.07 21.48 -25.18
C VAL A 72 34.93 20.44 -25.08
N HIS A 73 34.98 19.38 -25.87
CA HIS A 73 33.99 18.29 -25.92
C HIS A 73 34.53 16.94 -25.44
N SER A 74 35.58 16.93 -24.60
CA SER A 74 36.25 15.70 -24.14
C SER A 74 35.34 14.70 -23.42
N HIS A 75 34.17 15.13 -22.92
CA HIS A 75 33.25 14.30 -22.14
C HIS A 75 32.05 13.76 -22.92
N LYS A 76 32.04 13.78 -24.26
CA LYS A 76 30.99 13.13 -25.07
C LYS A 76 31.08 11.60 -24.94
N LYS A 77 30.47 11.06 -23.88
CA LYS A 77 30.37 9.61 -23.64
C LYS A 77 29.42 8.99 -24.68
N LYS A 78 29.97 8.19 -25.60
CA LYS A 78 29.18 7.46 -26.60
C LYS A 78 28.29 6.42 -25.90
N LYS A 79 27.02 6.32 -26.28
CA LYS A 79 26.12 5.27 -25.76
C LYS A 79 26.45 3.95 -26.46
N ILE A 80 27.24 3.10 -25.79
CA ILE A 80 27.59 1.77 -26.28
C ILE A 80 26.37 0.84 -26.15
N ARG A 81 25.99 0.16 -27.23
CA ARG A 81 24.95 -0.88 -27.23
C ARG A 81 25.64 -2.24 -27.13
N THR A 82 25.46 -2.93 -26.02
CA THR A 82 26.11 -4.22 -25.75
C THR A 82 25.33 -5.41 -26.30
N SER A 83 24.04 -5.25 -26.60
CA SER A 83 23.22 -6.29 -27.25
C SER A 83 22.94 -5.95 -28.71
N PRO A 84 22.92 -6.94 -29.62
CA PRO A 84 22.50 -6.73 -31.01
C PRO A 84 21.00 -6.46 -31.12
N THR A 85 20.20 -6.91 -30.15
CA THR A 85 18.75 -6.72 -30.13
C THR A 85 18.37 -5.33 -29.64
N PHE A 86 17.60 -4.59 -30.44
CA PHE A 86 17.04 -3.29 -30.03
C PHE A 86 15.80 -3.49 -29.14
N ARG A 87 15.86 -3.03 -27.88
CA ARG A 87 14.72 -3.04 -26.95
C ARG A 87 14.08 -1.67 -26.87
N ARG A 88 12.73 -1.62 -26.88
CA ARG A 88 12.00 -0.37 -26.67
C ARG A 88 12.39 0.24 -25.31
N PRO A 89 12.88 1.49 -25.27
CA PRO A 89 13.22 2.14 -24.02
C PRO A 89 11.96 2.29 -23.16
N LYS A 90 12.14 2.20 -21.83
CA LYS A 90 11.04 2.46 -20.91
C LYS A 90 10.71 3.94 -20.97
N THR A 91 9.51 4.25 -21.42
CA THR A 91 8.98 5.61 -21.48
C THR A 91 8.11 5.91 -20.26
N LEU A 92 7.90 7.19 -19.96
CA LEU A 92 6.97 7.63 -18.92
C LEU A 92 5.55 7.21 -19.31
N ARG A 93 4.86 6.52 -18.40
CA ARG A 93 3.44 6.16 -18.54
C ARG A 93 2.62 6.95 -17.53
N LEU A 94 1.98 8.01 -17.99
CA LEU A 94 1.11 8.84 -17.15
C LEU A 94 -0.15 8.05 -16.76
N ARG A 95 -0.66 8.33 -15.55
CA ARG A 95 -1.96 7.80 -15.12
C ARG A 95 -3.07 8.53 -15.87
N LYS A 96 -4.16 7.82 -16.17
CA LYS A 96 -5.33 8.44 -16.80
C LYS A 96 -5.92 9.52 -15.89
N GLN A 97 -6.08 10.73 -16.40
CA GLN A 97 -6.79 11.85 -15.79
C GLN A 97 -7.92 12.26 -16.74
N PRO A 98 -9.13 11.67 -16.63
CA PRO A 98 -10.23 12.00 -17.53
C PRO A 98 -10.72 13.42 -17.27
N LYS A 99 -11.03 14.17 -18.34
CA LYS A 99 -11.51 15.56 -18.25
C LYS A 99 -12.94 15.66 -17.71
N TYR A 100 -13.75 14.61 -17.91
CA TYR A 100 -15.13 14.52 -17.44
C TYR A 100 -15.42 13.09 -16.95
N PRO A 101 -16.26 12.93 -15.92
CA PRO A 101 -16.66 11.61 -15.47
C PRO A 101 -17.62 10.95 -16.48
N ARG A 102 -17.50 9.64 -16.70
CA ARG A 102 -18.38 8.88 -17.62
C ARG A 102 -19.81 8.69 -17.09
N LYS A 103 -19.99 8.82 -15.78
CA LYS A 103 -21.28 8.74 -15.08
C LYS A 103 -21.30 9.88 -14.08
N SER A 104 -22.44 10.56 -13.98
CA SER A 104 -22.63 11.66 -13.03
C SER A 104 -22.43 11.20 -11.59
N ALA A 105 -23.01 10.05 -11.23
CA ALA A 105 -22.91 9.47 -9.89
C ALA A 105 -22.41 8.01 -9.92
N PRO A 106 -21.71 7.57 -8.86
CA PRO A 106 -21.41 6.15 -8.67
C PRO A 106 -22.70 5.36 -8.41
N ARG A 107 -22.72 4.08 -8.81
CA ARG A 107 -23.85 3.19 -8.52
C ARG A 107 -23.87 2.85 -7.03
N ARG A 108 -25.05 2.92 -6.41
CA ARG A 108 -25.26 2.37 -5.06
C ARG A 108 -25.11 0.85 -5.05
N ASN A 109 -24.63 0.32 -3.93
CA ASN A 109 -24.62 -1.12 -3.70
C ASN A 109 -26.07 -1.58 -3.53
N LYS A 110 -26.48 -2.56 -4.35
CA LYS A 110 -27.82 -3.18 -4.26
C LYS A 110 -27.88 -4.36 -3.29
N LEU A 111 -26.72 -4.94 -2.96
CA LEU A 111 -26.57 -6.01 -1.96
C LEU A 111 -26.24 -5.37 -0.61
N ASP A 112 -27.27 -4.92 0.09
CA ASP A 112 -27.19 -4.51 1.49
C ASP A 112 -27.49 -5.70 2.43
N HIS A 113 -27.38 -5.48 3.75
CA HIS A 113 -27.53 -6.57 4.73
C HIS A 113 -28.94 -7.17 4.70
N TYR A 114 -29.95 -6.36 4.44
CA TYR A 114 -31.35 -6.79 4.28
C TYR A 114 -31.58 -7.55 2.97
N ALA A 115 -30.96 -7.17 1.85
CA ALA A 115 -31.05 -7.96 0.63
C ALA A 115 -30.28 -9.28 0.72
N ILE A 116 -29.23 -9.35 1.54
CA ILE A 116 -28.44 -10.56 1.75
C ILE A 116 -29.25 -11.62 2.50
N ILE A 117 -29.89 -11.26 3.61
CA ILE A 117 -30.70 -12.17 4.44
C ILE A 117 -32.17 -11.95 4.14
N LYS A 118 -32.82 -12.89 3.45
CA LYS A 118 -34.22 -12.75 3.06
C LYS A 118 -35.16 -13.10 4.21
N PHE A 119 -35.10 -14.35 4.68
CA PHE A 119 -35.92 -14.85 5.76
C PHE A 119 -35.27 -16.06 6.44
N PRO A 120 -35.55 -16.31 7.73
CA PRO A 120 -35.15 -17.52 8.43
C PRO A 120 -35.95 -18.74 7.94
N LEU A 121 -35.34 -19.92 7.98
CA LEU A 121 -36.05 -21.17 7.71
C LEU A 121 -36.66 -21.75 8.98
N THR A 122 -37.98 -22.01 8.92
CA THR A 122 -38.79 -22.49 10.03
C THR A 122 -39.15 -23.98 9.92
N THR A 123 -38.45 -24.72 9.05
CA THR A 123 -38.68 -26.17 8.87
C THR A 123 -38.24 -26.96 10.11
N GLU A 124 -38.85 -28.11 10.38
CA GLU A 124 -38.49 -28.98 11.51
C GLU A 124 -36.98 -29.28 11.60
N SER A 125 -36.35 -29.58 10.46
CA SER A 125 -34.91 -29.81 10.41
C SER A 125 -34.06 -28.58 10.75
N ALA A 126 -34.59 -27.37 10.52
CA ALA A 126 -33.96 -26.13 10.91
C ALA A 126 -34.17 -25.85 12.40
N MET A 127 -35.35 -26.11 12.95
CA MET A 127 -35.62 -25.97 14.39
C MET A 127 -34.70 -26.87 15.22
N LYS A 128 -34.55 -28.15 14.84
CA LYS A 128 -33.58 -29.08 15.45
C LYS A 128 -32.14 -28.54 15.42
N LYS A 129 -31.77 -27.81 14.36
CA LYS A 129 -30.44 -27.21 14.21
C LYS A 129 -30.21 -25.97 15.08
N ILE A 130 -31.29 -25.29 15.48
CA ILE A 130 -31.24 -24.19 16.45
C ILE A 130 -30.95 -24.77 17.84
N GLU A 131 -31.69 -25.80 18.23
CA GLU A 131 -31.58 -26.47 19.53
C GLU A 131 -30.24 -27.22 19.70
N ASP A 132 -29.93 -28.18 18.83
CA ASP A 132 -28.82 -29.12 19.06
C ASP A 132 -27.44 -28.49 18.81
N ASN A 133 -27.35 -27.63 17.80
CA ASN A 133 -26.07 -27.24 17.22
C ASN A 133 -25.71 -25.77 17.42
N ASN A 134 -26.60 -24.99 18.05
CA ASN A 134 -26.56 -23.53 18.16
C ASN A 134 -26.36 -22.87 16.78
N THR A 135 -27.27 -23.16 15.84
CA THR A 135 -27.17 -22.68 14.46
C THR A 135 -28.47 -22.13 13.92
N LEU A 136 -28.41 -20.92 13.37
CA LEU A 136 -29.51 -20.29 12.66
C LEU A 136 -29.46 -20.64 11.18
N VAL A 137 -30.62 -20.95 10.60
CA VAL A 137 -30.71 -21.29 9.17
C VAL A 137 -31.45 -20.19 8.45
N PHE A 138 -30.81 -19.59 7.45
CA PHE A 138 -31.38 -18.50 6.66
C PHE A 138 -31.48 -18.87 5.19
N ILE A 139 -32.48 -18.31 4.51
CA ILE A 139 -32.47 -18.13 3.07
C ILE A 139 -31.80 -16.80 2.74
N VAL A 140 -30.83 -16.88 1.83
CA VAL A 140 -29.96 -15.76 1.45
C VAL A 140 -29.92 -15.60 -0.06
N ASP A 141 -29.47 -14.43 -0.51
CA ASP A 141 -29.27 -14.17 -1.93
C ASP A 141 -28.19 -15.09 -2.55
N VAL A 142 -28.42 -15.53 -3.78
CA VAL A 142 -27.53 -16.47 -4.50
C VAL A 142 -26.16 -15.85 -4.77
N LYS A 143 -26.04 -14.52 -4.84
CA LYS A 143 -24.77 -13.81 -5.04
C LYS A 143 -24.02 -13.55 -3.74
N ALA A 144 -24.65 -13.78 -2.58
CA ALA A 144 -24.04 -13.49 -1.29
C ALA A 144 -22.90 -14.46 -0.95
N ASN A 145 -21.74 -13.93 -0.58
CA ASN A 145 -20.59 -14.70 -0.10
C ASN A 145 -20.70 -14.98 1.40
N LYS A 146 -20.01 -16.02 1.89
CA LYS A 146 -19.99 -16.37 3.34
C LYS A 146 -19.58 -15.21 4.24
N HIS A 147 -18.62 -14.40 3.81
CA HIS A 147 -18.18 -13.21 4.56
C HIS A 147 -19.26 -12.13 4.65
N GLN A 148 -20.05 -11.94 3.59
CA GLN A 148 -21.14 -10.98 3.57
C GLN A 148 -22.28 -11.44 4.48
N ILE A 149 -22.64 -12.72 4.44
CA ILE A 149 -23.63 -13.32 5.33
C ILE A 149 -23.21 -13.16 6.79
N LYS A 150 -21.94 -13.45 7.12
CA LYS A 150 -21.39 -13.26 8.46
C LYS A 150 -21.55 -11.81 8.95
N GLN A 151 -21.23 -10.84 8.09
CA GLN A 151 -21.36 -9.41 8.42
C GLN A 151 -22.82 -8.96 8.54
N ALA A 152 -23.71 -9.49 7.70
CA ALA A 152 -25.13 -9.15 7.72
C ALA A 152 -25.79 -9.66 9.00
N VAL A 153 -25.58 -10.93 9.37
CA VAL A 153 -26.10 -11.51 10.62
C VAL A 153 -25.61 -10.72 11.83
N LYS A 154 -24.31 -10.42 11.87
CA LYS A 154 -23.71 -9.66 12.97
C LYS A 154 -24.30 -8.25 13.13
N LYS A 155 -24.66 -7.60 12.03
CA LYS A 155 -25.20 -6.22 12.06
C LYS A 155 -26.70 -6.15 12.30
N LEU A 156 -27.45 -7.16 11.85
CA LEU A 156 -28.92 -7.14 11.95
C LEU A 156 -29.40 -7.66 13.30
N TYR A 157 -28.70 -8.63 13.87
CA TYR A 157 -29.12 -9.31 15.09
C TYR A 157 -28.10 -9.15 16.23
N ASP A 158 -27.08 -8.28 16.08
CA ASP A 158 -26.03 -8.00 17.07
C ASP A 158 -25.38 -9.26 17.69
N THR A 159 -25.22 -10.30 16.88
CA THR A 159 -24.68 -11.61 17.29
C THR A 159 -23.32 -11.87 16.69
N ASP A 160 -22.46 -12.54 17.46
CA ASP A 160 -21.21 -13.05 16.92
C ASP A 160 -21.37 -14.43 16.30
N VAL A 161 -20.77 -14.57 15.12
CA VAL A 161 -20.87 -15.78 14.29
C VAL A 161 -19.54 -16.50 14.31
N ALA A 162 -19.54 -17.78 14.68
CA ALA A 162 -18.37 -18.64 14.60
C ALA A 162 -18.07 -18.98 13.12
N LYS A 163 -18.98 -19.70 12.45
CA LYS A 163 -18.80 -20.15 11.07
C LYS A 163 -20.09 -20.13 10.26
N VAL A 164 -19.94 -19.96 8.94
CA VAL A 164 -21.06 -19.97 7.98
C VAL A 164 -20.84 -21.05 6.93
N ASN A 165 -21.81 -21.95 6.79
CA ASN A 165 -21.87 -22.95 5.73
C ASN A 165 -23.02 -22.59 4.79
N THR A 166 -22.87 -22.81 3.49
CA THR A 166 -23.89 -22.43 2.50
C THR A 166 -24.08 -23.55 1.49
N LEU A 167 -25.31 -23.77 1.05
CA LEU A 167 -25.66 -24.64 -0.07
C LEU A 167 -26.70 -23.95 -0.95
N ILE A 168 -26.78 -24.32 -2.22
CA ILE A 168 -27.84 -23.88 -3.13
C ILE A 168 -28.89 -25.00 -3.15
N ARG A 169 -30.15 -24.66 -2.87
CA ARG A 169 -31.29 -25.57 -2.97
C ARG A 169 -31.63 -25.84 -4.43
N PRO A 170 -32.26 -26.98 -4.77
CA PRO A 170 -32.77 -27.21 -6.12
C PRO A 170 -33.77 -26.12 -6.57
N ASP A 171 -34.45 -25.48 -5.61
CA ASP A 171 -35.35 -24.32 -5.82
C ASP A 171 -34.64 -23.07 -6.37
N GLY A 172 -33.29 -23.08 -6.45
CA GLY A 172 -32.48 -21.97 -6.91
C GLY A 172 -32.12 -20.94 -5.83
N GLU A 173 -32.60 -21.13 -4.60
CA GLU A 173 -32.28 -20.25 -3.47
C GLU A 173 -31.11 -20.77 -2.65
N LYS A 174 -30.29 -19.87 -2.10
CA LYS A 174 -29.17 -20.25 -1.25
C LYS A 174 -29.63 -20.39 0.20
N LYS A 175 -29.33 -21.53 0.81
CA LYS A 175 -29.52 -21.82 2.24
C LYS A 175 -28.20 -21.62 2.97
N ALA A 176 -28.21 -20.91 4.09
CA ALA A 176 -27.04 -20.66 4.92
C ALA A 176 -27.26 -21.21 6.33
N TYR A 177 -26.35 -22.06 6.79
CA TYR A 177 -26.24 -22.48 8.19
C TYR A 177 -25.22 -21.59 8.88
N VAL A 178 -25.66 -20.85 9.89
CA VAL A 178 -24.87 -19.87 10.61
C VAL A 178 -24.71 -20.37 12.04
N ARG A 179 -23.51 -20.84 12.39
CA ARG A 179 -23.20 -21.19 13.78
C ARG A 179 -22.82 -19.94 14.54
N LEU A 180 -23.49 -19.70 15.65
CA LEU A 180 -23.16 -18.58 16.53
C LEU A 180 -21.89 -18.90 17.35
N ALA A 181 -21.31 -17.86 17.93
CA ALA A 181 -20.30 -18.01 18.97
C ALA A 181 -20.94 -18.67 20.21
N PRO A 182 -20.17 -19.42 21.02
CA PRO A 182 -20.69 -20.09 22.20
C PRO A 182 -21.26 -19.13 23.25
N ASP A 183 -20.88 -17.85 23.19
CA ASP A 183 -21.35 -16.79 24.08
C ASP A 183 -22.80 -16.36 23.80
N TYR A 184 -23.36 -16.75 22.64
CA TYR A 184 -24.71 -16.42 22.22
C TYR A 184 -25.52 -17.69 22.02
N ASP A 185 -26.74 -17.73 22.56
CA ASP A 185 -27.69 -18.81 22.32
C ASP A 185 -28.58 -18.52 21.09
N ALA A 186 -28.71 -19.49 20.19
CA ALA A 186 -29.55 -19.38 19.01
C ALA A 186 -31.05 -19.38 19.36
N LEU A 187 -31.46 -20.00 20.46
CA LEU A 187 -32.86 -19.99 20.91
C LEU A 187 -33.31 -18.58 21.26
N ASP A 188 -32.53 -17.87 22.07
CA ASP A 188 -32.81 -16.49 22.46
C ASP A 188 -32.83 -15.54 21.27
N VAL A 189 -31.93 -15.74 20.30
CA VAL A 189 -31.89 -14.95 19.08
C VAL A 189 -33.09 -15.26 18.20
N ALA A 190 -33.52 -16.52 18.10
CA ALA A 190 -34.71 -16.91 17.34
C ALA A 190 -36.00 -16.29 17.93
N ASN A 191 -36.10 -16.20 19.27
CA ASN A 191 -37.20 -15.51 19.96
C ASN A 191 -37.22 -14.01 19.62
N LYS A 192 -36.05 -13.37 19.57
CA LYS A 192 -35.93 -11.95 19.16
C LYS A 192 -36.33 -11.72 17.70
N ILE A 193 -36.09 -12.71 16.84
CA ILE A 193 -36.49 -12.65 15.43
C ILE A 193 -37.99 -12.95 15.27
N GLY A 194 -38.60 -13.69 16.21
CA GLY A 194 -40.02 -14.06 16.20
C GLY A 194 -40.32 -15.32 15.38
N ILE A 195 -39.45 -16.34 15.49
CA ILE A 195 -39.58 -17.62 14.77
C ILE A 195 -40.12 -18.75 15.66
N ILE A 196 -40.04 -18.57 16.98
CA ILE A 196 -40.48 -19.48 18.04
C ILE A 196 -41.61 -18.83 18.82
#